data_AF-A0A1Y0IG72-F1
#
_entry.id   AF-A0A1Y0IG72-F1
#
_cell.length_a   1.000
_cell.length_b   1.000
_cell.length_c   1.000
_cell.angle_alpha   90.00
_cell.angle_beta   90.00
_cell.angle_gamma   90.00
#
_symmetry.space_group_name_H-M   'P 1'
#
loop_
_entity.id
_entity.type
_entity.pdbx_description
1 polymer ?
#
loop_
_entity_poly.entity_id
_entity_poly.type
_entity_poly.pdbx_seq_one_letter_code
_entity_poly.pdbx_strand_id
1 'polypeptide(L)'
;MNSKQADMPEESGLLFSVRVVVLIVALLAPIYVFIFIMGGDFLENLERLQRGSIYVSVSSWDLPCLISIPAFLALVAALLFRLFKAATEVRINACLKIALAFAGLALFTKLIYGFSASFYLQDKGYSACAHYSSPSLMSPVVWVSDAEFCVPNAGKVRSDVLLWMDSFEDKSDVSSGIVRNKVDSLIKSWEMKEREKFPDLYR
;
A
#
# COMPACT_ATOMS: atom_id res chain seq x y z
N MET A 1 -51.37 -10.21 -24.00
CA MET A 1 -49.97 -9.87 -23.61
C MET A 1 -49.43 -11.04 -22.79
N ASN A 2 -48.68 -11.93 -23.43
CA ASN A 2 -47.99 -13.04 -22.74
C ASN A 2 -46.60 -12.57 -22.32
N SER A 3 -46.44 -12.25 -21.04
CA SER A 3 -45.13 -12.08 -20.43
C SER A 3 -44.55 -13.48 -20.18
N LYS A 4 -43.61 -13.90 -21.04
CA LYS A 4 -42.76 -15.06 -20.78
C LYS A 4 -41.87 -14.70 -19.59
N GLN A 5 -42.21 -15.24 -18.42
CA GLN A 5 -41.32 -15.31 -17.28
C GLN A 5 -40.16 -16.22 -17.70
N ALA A 6 -38.98 -15.61 -17.91
CA ALA A 6 -37.78 -16.36 -18.22
C ALA A 6 -37.39 -17.14 -16.97
N ASP A 7 -37.63 -18.45 -16.98
CA ASP A 7 -37.06 -19.39 -16.02
C ASP A 7 -35.53 -19.26 -16.10
N MET A 8 -34.95 -18.61 -15.09
CA MET A 8 -33.52 -18.69 -14.84
C MET A 8 -33.24 -20.10 -14.32
N PRO A 9 -32.27 -20.82 -14.90
CA PRO A 9 -31.97 -22.19 -14.49
C PRO A 9 -31.60 -22.20 -13.01
N GLU A 10 -32.24 -23.10 -12.25
CA GLU A 10 -32.01 -23.35 -10.84
C GLU A 10 -30.58 -23.84 -10.64
N GLU A 11 -29.65 -22.89 -10.50
CA GLU A 11 -28.26 -23.20 -10.17
C GLU A 11 -28.27 -23.95 -8.83
N SER A 12 -27.74 -25.18 -8.83
CA SER A 12 -27.77 -26.04 -7.63
C SER A 12 -27.29 -25.23 -6.42
N GLY A 13 -28.08 -25.18 -5.34
CA GLY A 13 -27.82 -24.29 -4.21
C GLY A 13 -26.40 -24.38 -3.63
N LEU A 14 -25.73 -25.52 -3.82
CA LEU A 14 -24.31 -25.73 -3.50
C LEU A 14 -23.36 -24.81 -4.29
N LEU A 15 -23.51 -24.72 -5.61
CA LEU A 15 -22.67 -23.88 -6.47
C LEU A 15 -22.82 -22.39 -6.11
N PHE A 16 -24.05 -21.96 -5.84
CA PHE A 16 -24.33 -20.60 -5.36
C PHE A 16 -23.61 -20.32 -4.04
N SER A 17 -23.74 -21.19 -3.04
CA SER A 17 -23.08 -21.03 -1.74
C SER A 17 -21.55 -20.99 -1.86
N VAL A 18 -20.96 -21.88 -2.67
CA VAL A 18 -19.50 -21.89 -2.90
C VAL A 18 -19.04 -20.57 -3.52
N ARG A 19 -19.73 -20.07 -4.55
CA ARG A 19 -19.39 -18.78 -5.17
C ARG A 19 -19.45 -17.63 -4.18
N VAL A 20 -20.48 -17.58 -3.34
CA VAL A 20 -20.63 -16.53 -2.32
C VAL A 20 -19.51 -16.61 -1.29
N VAL A 21 -19.14 -17.81 -0.83
CA VAL A 21 -18.03 -17.99 0.11
C VAL A 21 -16.70 -17.54 -0.50
N VAL A 22 -16.43 -17.89 -1.76
CA VAL A 22 -15.23 -17.45 -2.48
C VAL A 22 -15.18 -15.91 -2.56
N LEU A 23 -16.30 -15.25 -2.84
CA LEU A 23 -16.37 -13.78 -2.87
C LEU A 23 -16.13 -13.16 -1.48
N ILE A 24 -16.64 -13.77 -0.41
CA ILE A 24 -16.38 -13.32 0.96
C ILE A 24 -14.89 -13.40 1.26
N VAL A 25 -14.25 -14.54 0.98
CA VAL A 25 -12.81 -14.72 1.19
C VAL A 25 -12.01 -13.70 0.37
N ALA A 26 -12.38 -13.48 -0.89
CA ALA A 26 -11.75 -12.49 -1.76
C ALA A 26 -11.89 -11.05 -1.23
N LEU A 27 -13.00 -10.72 -0.55
CA LEU A 27 -13.21 -9.40 0.08
C LEU A 27 -12.50 -9.26 1.44
N LEU A 28 -12.27 -10.35 2.16
CA LEU A 28 -11.51 -10.35 3.42
C LEU A 28 -10.00 -10.24 3.20
N ALA A 29 -9.48 -10.78 2.10
CA ALA A 29 -8.07 -10.70 1.74
C ALA A 29 -7.51 -9.25 1.72
N PRO A 30 -8.13 -8.26 1.04
CA PRO A 30 -7.64 -6.88 1.09
C PRO A 30 -7.74 -6.26 2.48
N ILE A 31 -8.75 -6.60 3.28
CA ILE A 31 -8.84 -6.12 4.68
C ILE A 31 -7.62 -6.58 5.48
N TYR A 32 -7.22 -7.85 5.35
CA TYR A 32 -6.01 -8.37 5.98
C TYR A 32 -4.77 -7.59 5.54
N VAL A 33 -4.60 -7.36 4.24
CA VAL A 33 -3.47 -6.59 3.70
C VAL A 33 -3.46 -5.15 4.24
N PHE A 34 -4.60 -4.48 4.29
CA PHE A 34 -4.69 -3.11 4.79
C PHE A 34 -4.34 -3.00 6.28
N ILE A 35 -4.78 -3.96 7.10
CA ILE A 35 -4.52 -3.92 8.54
C ILE A 35 -3.07 -4.29 8.84
N PHE A 36 -2.59 -5.44 8.34
CA PHE A 36 -1.32 -6.01 8.78
C PHE A 36 -0.12 -5.42 8.05
N ILE A 37 -0.23 -5.20 6.74
CA ILE A 37 0.89 -4.70 5.94
C ILE A 37 0.87 -3.17 6.00
N MET A 38 -0.20 -2.55 5.50
CA MET A 38 -0.24 -1.08 5.40
C MET A 38 -0.36 -0.39 6.76
N GLY A 39 -1.12 -0.97 7.70
CA GLY A 39 -1.24 -0.44 9.06
C GLY A 39 0.09 -0.51 9.84
N GLY A 40 0.86 -1.60 9.66
CA GLY A 40 2.19 -1.74 10.26
C GLY A 40 3.16 -0.71 9.71
N ASP A 41 3.29 -0.65 8.38
CA ASP A 41 4.16 0.33 7.69
C ASP A 41 3.80 1.76 8.09
N PHE A 42 2.52 2.10 8.17
CA PHE A 42 2.07 3.45 8.57
C PHE A 42 2.52 3.82 9.99
N LEU A 43 2.34 2.91 10.95
CA LEU A 43 2.74 3.15 12.34
C LEU A 43 4.26 3.28 12.48
N GLU A 44 5.01 2.40 11.81
CA GLU A 44 6.46 2.44 11.81
C GLU A 44 6.98 3.76 11.21
N ASN A 45 6.41 4.21 10.09
CA ASN A 45 6.78 5.48 9.48
C ASN A 45 6.38 6.71 10.32
N LEU A 46 5.29 6.62 11.09
CA LEU A 46 4.94 7.65 12.05
C LEU A 46 5.96 7.74 13.20
N GLU A 47 6.42 6.60 13.70
CA GLU A 47 7.46 6.53 14.74
C GLU A 47 8.81 7.06 14.23
N ARG A 48 9.21 6.66 13.01
CA ARG A 48 10.40 7.18 12.31
C ARG A 48 10.36 8.70 12.18
N LEU A 49 9.20 9.24 11.80
CA LEU A 49 8.99 10.69 11.65
C LEU A 49 9.09 11.43 12.99
N GLN A 50 8.61 10.83 14.08
CA GLN A 50 8.74 11.39 15.44
C GLN A 50 10.19 11.37 15.93
N ARG A 51 10.96 10.34 15.60
CA ARG A 51 12.38 10.21 15.95
C ARG A 51 13.32 11.07 15.12
N GLY A 52 12.88 11.54 13.95
CA GLY A 52 13.72 12.31 13.04
C GLY A 52 14.72 11.44 12.26
N SER A 53 14.31 10.22 11.92
CA SER A 53 15.10 9.25 11.16
C SER A 53 15.64 9.80 9.83
N ILE A 54 16.70 9.17 9.31
CA ILE A 54 17.32 9.52 8.02
C ILE A 54 16.30 9.53 6.87
N TYR A 55 15.35 8.61 6.88
CA TYR A 55 14.28 8.56 5.89
C TYR A 55 12.95 8.09 6.46
N VAL A 56 11.87 8.49 5.80
CA VAL A 56 10.50 8.03 6.05
C VAL A 56 9.87 7.63 4.71
N SER A 57 9.10 6.55 4.68
CA SER A 57 8.35 6.12 3.51
C SER A 57 6.87 6.44 3.71
N VAL A 58 6.27 7.24 2.82
CA VAL A 58 4.86 7.61 2.95
C VAL A 58 4.13 7.33 1.64
N SER A 59 3.07 6.51 1.71
CA SER A 59 2.19 6.27 0.57
C SER A 59 0.94 7.13 0.67
N SER A 60 0.54 7.74 -0.44
CA SER A 60 -0.76 8.42 -0.52
C SER A 60 -1.97 7.49 -0.29
N TRP A 61 -1.74 6.17 -0.26
CA TRP A 61 -2.75 5.14 -0.07
C TRP A 61 -2.86 4.62 1.37
N ASP A 62 -1.91 4.94 2.27
CA ASP A 62 -1.88 4.40 3.64
C ASP A 62 -3.22 4.62 4.37
N LEU A 63 -3.63 5.89 4.48
CA LEU A 63 -4.86 6.26 5.17
C LEU A 63 -6.14 5.91 4.37
N PRO A 64 -6.23 6.17 3.05
CA PRO A 64 -7.38 5.77 2.24
C PRO A 64 -7.73 4.28 2.30
N CYS A 65 -6.72 3.40 2.28
CA CYS A 65 -6.95 1.97 2.35
C CYS A 65 -7.55 1.56 3.70
N LEU A 66 -7.07 2.11 4.81
CA LEU A 66 -7.65 1.87 6.13
C LEU A 66 -9.10 2.38 6.24
N ILE A 67 -9.39 3.57 5.69
CA ILE A 67 -10.76 4.12 5.64
C ILE A 67 -11.69 3.29 4.78
N SER A 68 -11.18 2.54 3.80
CA SER A 68 -12.00 1.68 2.94
C SER A 68 -12.46 0.39 3.62
N ILE A 69 -11.88 -0.01 4.76
CA ILE A 69 -12.21 -1.27 5.46
C ILE A 69 -13.72 -1.44 5.73
N PRO A 70 -14.45 -0.43 6.27
CA PRO A 70 -15.89 -0.55 6.48
C PRO A 70 -16.68 -0.80 5.19
N ALA A 71 -16.19 -0.36 4.02
CA ALA A 71 -16.82 -0.66 2.76
C ALA A 71 -16.72 -2.14 2.41
N PHE A 72 -15.54 -2.74 2.56
CA PHE A 72 -15.36 -4.18 2.37
C PHE A 72 -16.18 -5.00 3.37
N LEU A 73 -16.21 -4.61 4.65
CA LEU A 73 -17.03 -5.26 5.67
C LEU A 73 -18.53 -5.18 5.36
N ALA A 74 -19.01 -4.05 4.85
CA ALA A 74 -20.40 -3.90 4.45
C ALA A 74 -20.77 -4.80 3.26
N LEU A 75 -19.86 -4.97 2.29
CA LEU A 75 -20.05 -5.91 1.18
C LEU A 75 -20.04 -7.37 1.66
N VAL A 76 -19.15 -7.73 2.58
CA VAL A 76 -19.13 -9.06 3.23
C VAL A 76 -20.46 -9.30 3.96
N ALA A 77 -20.96 -8.33 4.72
CA ALA A 77 -22.25 -8.44 5.40
C ALA A 77 -23.41 -8.65 4.40
N ALA A 78 -23.42 -7.94 3.27
CA ALA A 78 -24.42 -8.14 2.22
C ALA A 78 -24.39 -9.57 1.63
N LEU A 79 -23.19 -10.12 1.41
CA LEU A 79 -23.02 -11.49 0.94
C LEU A 79 -23.45 -12.52 2.00
N LEU A 80 -23.16 -12.28 3.28
CA LEU A 80 -23.63 -13.13 4.37
C LEU A 80 -25.17 -13.14 4.46
N PHE A 81 -25.82 -11.98 4.32
CA PHE A 81 -27.28 -11.94 4.26
C PHE A 81 -27.85 -12.77 3.09
N ARG A 82 -27.18 -12.75 1.93
CA ARG A 82 -27.57 -13.59 0.79
C ARG A 82 -27.35 -15.07 1.07
N LEU A 83 -26.23 -15.43 1.69
CA LEU A 83 -25.89 -16.81 2.03
C LEU A 83 -26.89 -17.43 3.03
N PHE A 84 -27.27 -16.68 4.06
CA PHE A 84 -28.22 -17.12 5.08
C PHE A 84 -29.69 -16.91 4.71
N LYS A 85 -29.98 -16.56 3.44
CA LYS A 85 -31.35 -16.26 2.96
C LYS A 85 -32.06 -15.18 3.80
N ALA A 86 -31.29 -14.29 4.42
CA ALA A 86 -31.74 -13.17 5.25
C ALA A 86 -31.66 -11.82 4.51
N ALA A 87 -31.43 -11.87 3.20
CA ALA A 87 -31.32 -10.71 2.33
C ALA A 87 -32.70 -10.08 2.12
N THR A 88 -32.89 -8.91 2.70
CA THR A 88 -34.00 -8.01 2.38
C THR A 88 -33.46 -6.82 1.58
N GLU A 89 -34.29 -6.21 0.75
CA GLU A 89 -33.90 -5.02 -0.03
C GLU A 89 -33.38 -3.91 0.90
N VAL A 90 -34.02 -3.70 2.04
CA VAL A 90 -33.62 -2.71 3.04
C VAL A 90 -32.21 -2.98 3.56
N ARG A 91 -31.90 -4.22 3.95
CA ARG A 91 -30.58 -4.59 4.50
C ARG A 91 -29.49 -4.50 3.45
N ILE A 92 -29.73 -5.01 2.25
CA ILE A 92 -28.76 -4.96 1.14
C ILE A 92 -28.51 -3.51 0.73
N ASN A 93 -29.55 -2.69 0.60
CA ASN A 93 -29.42 -1.27 0.27
C ASN A 93 -28.64 -0.50 1.35
N ALA A 94 -28.87 -0.80 2.64
CA ALA A 94 -28.08 -0.22 3.72
C ALA A 94 -26.59 -0.56 3.61
N CYS A 95 -26.25 -1.84 3.38
CA CYS A 95 -24.87 -2.27 3.15
C CYS A 95 -24.23 -1.56 1.95
N LEU A 96 -24.94 -1.45 0.82
CA LEU A 96 -24.44 -0.76 -0.37
C LEU A 96 -24.22 0.73 -0.13
N LYS A 97 -25.12 1.40 0.60
CA LYS A 97 -24.96 2.82 0.98
C LYS A 97 -23.72 3.03 1.84
N ILE A 98 -23.50 2.16 2.83
CA ILE A 98 -22.29 2.21 3.66
C ILE A 98 -21.04 1.98 2.80
N ALA A 99 -21.06 0.98 1.93
CA ALA A 99 -19.94 0.69 1.04
C ALA A 99 -19.61 1.88 0.12
N LEU A 100 -20.62 2.48 -0.49
CA LEU A 100 -20.46 3.65 -1.35
C LEU A 100 -19.96 4.87 -0.56
N ALA A 101 -20.48 5.11 0.64
CA ALA A 101 -20.08 6.24 1.47
C ALA A 101 -18.59 6.15 1.86
N PHE A 102 -18.15 4.98 2.35
CA PHE A 102 -16.74 4.79 2.74
C PHE A 102 -15.79 4.69 1.54
N ALA A 103 -16.23 4.13 0.42
CA ALA A 103 -15.45 4.17 -0.82
C ALA A 103 -15.25 5.62 -1.32
N GLY A 104 -16.31 6.42 -1.32
CA GLY A 104 -16.25 7.84 -1.66
C GLY A 104 -15.36 8.63 -0.70
N LEU A 105 -15.48 8.37 0.61
CA LEU A 105 -14.64 8.97 1.63
C LEU A 105 -13.15 8.62 1.44
N ALA A 106 -12.82 7.35 1.17
CA ALA A 106 -11.44 6.93 0.92
C ALA A 106 -10.82 7.66 -0.28
N LEU A 107 -11.58 7.82 -1.38
CA LEU A 107 -11.12 8.58 -2.55
C LEU A 107 -10.89 10.06 -2.23
N PHE A 108 -11.78 10.67 -1.44
CA PHE A 108 -11.63 12.04 -1.00
C PHE A 108 -10.41 12.21 -0.08
N THR A 109 -10.23 11.29 0.87
CA THR A 109 -9.06 11.29 1.76
C THR A 109 -7.78 11.12 0.96
N LYS A 110 -7.74 10.30 -0.09
CA LYS A 110 -6.54 10.15 -0.94
C LYS A 110 -6.06 11.49 -1.49
N LEU A 111 -6.98 12.31 -1.98
CA LEU A 111 -6.65 13.63 -2.51
C LEU A 111 -6.07 14.53 -1.42
N ILE A 112 -6.76 14.66 -0.29
CA ILE A 112 -6.32 15.54 0.81
C ILE A 112 -5.01 15.05 1.41
N TYR A 113 -4.94 13.76 1.74
CA TYR A 113 -3.81 13.15 2.44
C TYR A 113 -2.52 13.21 1.63
N GLY A 114 -2.58 12.95 0.31
CA GLY A 114 -1.40 13.02 -0.54
C GLY A 114 -0.73 14.40 -0.54
N PHE A 115 -1.55 15.45 -0.61
CA PHE A 115 -1.04 16.83 -0.51
C PHE A 115 -0.59 17.16 0.91
N SER A 116 -1.41 16.89 1.92
CA SER A 116 -1.10 17.26 3.31
C SER A 116 0.15 16.56 3.85
N ALA A 117 0.33 15.28 3.52
CA ALA A 117 1.51 14.52 3.95
C ALA A 117 2.79 15.09 3.33
N SER A 118 2.75 15.45 2.04
CA SER A 118 3.89 16.07 1.36
C SER A 118 4.25 17.42 1.98
N PHE A 119 3.26 18.28 2.25
CA PHE A 119 3.48 19.56 2.93
C PHE A 119 4.04 19.39 4.34
N TYR A 120 3.49 18.44 5.11
CA TYR A 120 3.95 18.16 6.46
C TYR A 120 5.42 17.70 6.50
N LEU A 121 5.81 16.81 5.58
CA LEU A 121 7.18 16.32 5.49
C LEU A 121 8.16 17.44 5.11
N GLN A 122 7.78 18.30 4.16
CA GLN A 122 8.58 19.47 3.78
C GLN A 122 8.74 20.46 4.95
N ASP A 123 7.67 20.73 5.70
CA ASP A 123 7.72 21.58 6.90
C ASP A 123 8.65 21.00 7.98
N LYS A 124 8.76 19.67 8.05
CA LYS A 124 9.72 18.95 8.89
C LYS A 124 11.14 18.87 8.32
N GLY A 125 11.40 19.49 7.18
CA GLY A 125 12.71 19.54 6.53
C GLY A 125 13.05 18.31 5.66
N TYR A 126 12.10 17.41 5.44
CA TYR A 126 12.32 16.27 4.55
C TYR A 126 12.20 16.65 3.08
N SER A 127 12.96 15.95 2.24
CA SER A 127 12.92 16.09 0.78
C SER A 127 12.59 14.76 0.12
N ALA A 128 11.76 14.79 -0.92
CA ALA A 128 11.38 13.59 -1.66
C ALA A 128 12.56 13.06 -2.47
N CYS A 129 12.83 11.75 -2.37
CA CYS A 129 13.91 11.09 -3.10
C CYS A 129 13.36 10.07 -4.10
N ALA A 130 13.31 10.46 -5.38
CA ALA A 130 12.84 9.59 -6.45
C ALA A 130 13.74 8.35 -6.67
N HIS A 131 15.04 8.45 -6.35
CA HIS A 131 15.99 7.36 -6.55
C HIS A 131 15.82 6.20 -5.55
N TYR A 132 15.28 6.46 -4.37
CA TYR A 132 14.89 5.42 -3.42
C TYR A 132 13.40 5.03 -3.53
N SER A 133 12.59 5.88 -4.15
CA SER A 133 11.17 5.62 -4.36
C SER A 133 10.94 4.59 -5.47
N SER A 134 9.85 3.86 -5.38
CA SER A 134 9.44 2.93 -6.45
C SER A 134 8.53 3.62 -7.46
N PRO A 135 8.64 3.31 -8.77
CA PRO A 135 7.80 3.90 -9.80
C PRO A 135 6.37 3.32 -9.84
N SER A 136 6.04 2.38 -8.96
CA SER A 136 4.74 1.72 -8.88
C SER A 136 3.65 2.66 -8.34
N LEU A 137 2.42 2.57 -8.86
CA LEU A 137 1.31 3.48 -8.53
C LEU A 137 0.92 3.52 -7.04
N MET A 138 1.13 2.42 -6.32
CA MET A 138 0.79 2.29 -4.90
C MET A 138 2.00 2.27 -3.97
N SER A 139 3.22 2.34 -4.50
CA SER A 139 4.39 2.33 -3.64
C SER A 139 4.53 3.64 -2.89
N PRO A 140 5.04 3.56 -1.65
CA PRO A 140 5.35 4.75 -0.91
C PRO A 140 6.45 5.56 -1.58
N VAL A 141 6.37 6.87 -1.41
CA VAL A 141 7.43 7.81 -1.76
C VAL A 141 8.38 7.86 -0.58
N VAL A 142 9.67 7.70 -0.84
CA VAL A 142 10.73 7.82 0.17
C VAL A 142 11.11 9.29 0.30
N TRP A 143 11.08 9.77 1.53
CA TRP A 143 11.47 11.11 1.93
C TRP A 143 12.70 11.02 2.83
N VAL A 144 13.73 11.81 2.54
CA VAL A 144 14.98 11.83 3.31
C VAL A 144 15.09 13.12 4.11
N SER A 145 15.71 13.06 5.28
CA SER A 145 15.81 14.19 6.22
C SER A 145 16.68 15.35 5.71
N ASP A 146 17.51 15.09 4.69
CA ASP A 146 18.29 16.08 3.96
C ASP A 146 18.42 15.60 2.50
N ALA A 147 18.38 16.52 1.53
CA ALA A 147 18.52 16.21 0.11
C ALA A 147 19.86 15.50 -0.21
N GLU A 148 20.92 15.73 0.57
CA GLU A 148 22.21 15.07 0.39
C GLU A 148 22.17 13.56 0.63
N PHE A 149 21.21 13.05 1.41
CA PHE A 149 21.02 11.62 1.61
C PHE A 149 20.40 10.93 0.39
N CYS A 150 19.80 11.69 -0.54
CA CYS A 150 19.27 11.15 -1.77
C CYS A 150 20.39 10.90 -2.79
N VAL A 151 20.85 9.65 -2.87
CA VAL A 151 21.94 9.28 -3.78
C VAL A 151 21.35 8.90 -5.16
N PRO A 152 21.83 9.51 -6.25
CA PRO A 152 21.40 9.17 -7.61
C PRO A 152 21.63 7.70 -7.95
N ASN A 153 20.79 7.15 -8.84
CA ASN A 153 20.90 5.79 -9.38
C ASN A 153 20.81 4.64 -8.35
N ALA A 154 20.46 4.92 -7.11
CA ALA A 154 20.33 3.91 -6.06
C ALA A 154 19.13 2.97 -6.23
N GLY A 155 18.27 3.17 -7.24
CA GLY A 155 17.01 2.41 -7.40
C GLY A 155 17.18 0.89 -7.47
N LYS A 156 18.33 0.39 -7.93
CA LYS A 156 18.66 -1.04 -7.99
C LYS A 156 19.00 -1.66 -6.63
N VAL A 157 19.53 -0.85 -5.72
CA VAL A 157 20.01 -1.25 -4.39
C VAL A 157 19.19 -0.63 -3.25
N ARG A 158 18.10 0.06 -3.58
CA ARG A 158 17.30 0.84 -2.63
C ARG A 158 16.90 0.05 -1.40
N SER A 159 16.46 -1.19 -1.55
CA SER A 159 15.98 -2.01 -0.42
C SER A 159 17.12 -2.29 0.56
N ASP A 160 18.31 -2.62 0.06
CA ASP A 160 19.49 -2.88 0.89
C ASP A 160 20.00 -1.61 1.56
N VAL A 161 19.92 -0.47 0.88
CA VAL A 161 20.31 0.84 1.42
C VAL A 161 19.37 1.27 2.54
N LEU A 162 18.06 1.17 2.32
CA LEU A 162 17.03 1.55 3.29
C LEU A 162 17.09 0.64 4.53
N LEU A 163 17.22 -0.68 4.35
CA LEU A 163 17.44 -1.62 5.46
C LEU A 163 18.72 -1.33 6.24
N TRP A 164 19.77 -0.89 5.57
CA TRP A 164 21.00 -0.48 6.25
C TRP A 164 20.82 0.85 7.00
N MET A 165 20.07 1.81 6.45
CA MET A 165 19.73 3.06 7.15
C MET A 165 18.88 2.81 8.40
N ASP A 166 18.05 1.78 8.41
CA ASP A 166 17.24 1.39 9.58
C ASP A 166 18.08 0.91 10.78
N SER A 167 19.38 0.63 10.57
CA SER A 167 20.30 0.29 11.67
C SER A 167 20.79 1.49 12.49
N PHE A 168 20.46 2.72 12.07
CA PHE A 168 20.78 3.95 12.79
C PHE A 168 19.54 4.48 13.50
N GLU A 169 19.67 4.76 14.80
CA GLU A 169 18.56 5.28 15.60
C GLU A 169 18.33 6.78 15.34
N ASP A 170 19.40 7.53 15.07
CA ASP A 170 19.35 8.97 14.75
C ASP A 170 20.10 9.26 13.44
N LYS A 171 19.61 10.23 12.68
CA LYS A 171 20.34 10.80 11.54
C LYS A 171 21.69 11.40 11.92
N SER A 172 21.87 11.81 13.18
CA SER A 172 23.14 12.34 13.68
C SER A 172 24.26 11.29 13.68
N ASP A 173 23.90 10.00 13.66
CA ASP A 173 24.86 8.87 13.65
C ASP A 173 25.52 8.64 12.29
N VAL A 174 24.99 9.23 11.21
CA VAL A 174 25.47 8.99 9.84
C VAL A 174 25.48 10.24 8.99
N SER A 175 26.61 10.49 8.33
CA SER A 175 26.74 11.58 7.35
C SER A 175 26.31 11.14 5.95
N SER A 176 25.89 12.11 5.13
CA SER A 176 25.51 11.89 3.72
C SER A 176 26.64 11.23 2.90
N GLY A 177 27.89 11.54 3.21
CA GLY A 177 29.07 10.92 2.59
C GLY A 177 29.20 9.41 2.88
N ILE A 178 28.89 8.97 4.10
CA ILE A 178 28.89 7.54 4.47
C ILE A 178 27.78 6.81 3.71
N VAL A 179 26.59 7.42 3.63
CA VAL A 179 25.48 6.88 2.85
C VAL A 179 25.86 6.70 1.38
N ARG A 180 26.47 7.72 0.76
CA ARG A 180 26.93 7.63 -0.64
C ARG A 180 27.92 6.50 -0.85
N ASN A 181 28.93 6.39 0.02
CA ASN A 181 29.91 5.30 -0.05
C ASN A 181 29.24 3.92 0.07
N LYS A 182 28.24 3.80 0.94
CA LYS A 182 27.47 2.55 1.08
C LYS A 182 26.70 2.23 -0.20
N VAL A 183 25.99 3.20 -0.77
CA VAL A 183 25.26 3.04 -2.04
C VAL A 183 26.21 2.60 -3.15
N ASP A 184 27.34 3.28 -3.33
CA ASP A 184 28.33 2.95 -4.36
C ASP A 184 28.89 1.53 -4.17
N SER A 185 29.15 1.13 -2.93
CA SER A 185 29.60 -0.24 -2.62
C SER A 185 28.55 -1.30 -2.99
N LEU A 186 27.27 -1.01 -2.72
CA LEU A 186 26.17 -1.92 -3.04
C LEU A 186 25.97 -2.01 -4.55
N ILE A 187 26.00 -0.89 -5.28
CA ILE A 187 25.91 -0.86 -6.74
C ILE A 187 27.02 -1.70 -7.35
N LYS A 188 28.27 -1.49 -6.92
CA LYS A 188 29.42 -2.27 -7.41
C LYS A 188 29.22 -3.76 -7.16
N SER A 189 28.75 -4.13 -5.97
CA SER A 189 28.47 -5.54 -5.64
C SER A 189 27.36 -6.14 -6.50
N TRP A 190 26.34 -5.36 -6.83
CA TRP A 190 25.23 -5.75 -7.67
C TRP A 190 25.68 -5.95 -9.13
N GLU A 191 26.45 -5.01 -9.67
CA GLU A 191 27.01 -5.10 -11.03
C GLU A 191 27.92 -6.33 -11.20
N MET A 192 28.77 -6.63 -10.21
CA MET A 192 29.62 -7.82 -10.26
C MET A 192 28.77 -9.11 -10.34
N LYS A 193 27.76 -9.23 -9.48
CA LYS A 193 26.82 -10.37 -9.49
C LYS A 193 26.03 -10.46 -10.79
N GLU A 194 25.65 -9.34 -11.38
CA GLU A 194 24.91 -9.31 -12.64
C GLU A 194 25.79 -9.77 -13.82
N ARG A 195 27.05 -9.32 -13.86
CA ARG A 195 28.04 -9.76 -14.87
C ARG A 195 28.37 -11.25 -14.76
N GLU A 196 28.50 -11.77 -13.54
CA GLU A 196 28.68 -13.21 -13.30
C GLU A 196 27.48 -14.02 -13.79
N LYS A 197 26.27 -13.50 -13.58
CA LYS A 197 25.02 -14.17 -13.98
C LYS A 197 24.77 -14.11 -15.49
N PHE A 198 25.18 -13.03 -16.15
CA PHE A 198 24.92 -12.79 -17.56
C PHE A 198 26.18 -12.35 -18.33
N PRO A 199 27.20 -13.21 -18.43
CA PRO A 199 28.49 -12.83 -19.01
C PRO A 199 28.39 -12.40 -20.47
N ASP A 200 27.42 -12.91 -21.22
CA ASP A 200 27.25 -12.60 -22.64
C ASP A 200 26.67 -11.21 -22.92
N LEU A 201 26.09 -10.53 -21.92
CA LEU A 201 25.56 -9.17 -22.05
C LEU A 201 26.63 -8.08 -21.85
N TYR A 202 27.82 -8.44 -21.35
CA TYR A 202 28.88 -7.49 -20.96
C TYR A 202 30.24 -7.78 -21.63
N ARG A 203 30.24 -8.51 -22.75
CA ARG A 203 31.43 -8.70 -23.59
C ARG A 203 31.68 -7.53 -24.52
#